data_AF-A0A6Q2YZA6-F1
#
_entry.id   AF-A0A6Q2YZA6-F1
#
_cell.length_a   1.000
_cell.length_b   1.000
_cell.length_c   1.000
_cell.angle_alpha   90.00
_cell.angle_beta   90.00
_cell.angle_gamma   90.00
#
_symmetry.space_group_name_H-M   'P 1'
#
loop_
_entity.id
_entity.type
_entity.pdbx_description
1 polymer ?
#
loop_
_entity_poly.entity_id
_entity_poly.type
_entity_poly.pdbx_seq_one_letter_code
_entity_poly.pdbx_strand_id
1 'polypeptide(L)'
;MVYLTYLFSNKTGSKASIDCVFKSGTSLDVQTGVHPRVLHNTEEDRSIVPTELFIPNFQANIFCYSTKVKMAQEFVETKLRGDKVTIFLKPSCPYCVTAKEVLSKYKLKAGHLEFIDITGRSDMSSLQDYFLELTGARTVPRVFIGEECVGGGSDVAELDESGKLEEMLQSIGALQ
;
A
#
# COMPACT_ATOMS: atom_id res chain seq x y z
N MET A 1 -23.96 1.55 7.69
CA MET A 1 -23.22 1.96 6.47
C MET A 1 -24.24 2.41 5.44
N VAL A 2 -23.89 3.36 4.60
CA VAL A 2 -24.66 3.67 3.39
C VAL A 2 -23.83 3.25 2.19
N TYR A 3 -24.42 2.41 1.33
CA TYR A 3 -23.86 2.07 0.02
C TYR A 3 -24.52 2.99 -1.00
N LEU A 4 -23.73 3.86 -1.63
CA LEU A 4 -24.16 4.60 -2.82
C LEU A 4 -23.33 4.12 -4.02
N THR A 5 -23.99 3.35 -4.88
CA THR A 5 -23.46 2.90 -6.16
C THR A 5 -23.55 4.05 -7.16
N TYR A 6 -22.42 4.73 -7.41
CA TYR A 6 -22.38 5.81 -8.40
C TYR A 6 -22.11 5.23 -9.79
N LEU A 7 -23.09 5.36 -10.69
CA LEU A 7 -22.99 4.95 -12.08
C LEU A 7 -22.40 6.08 -12.93
N PHE A 8 -21.14 5.92 -13.34
CA PHE A 8 -20.46 6.85 -14.25
C PHE A 8 -20.47 6.27 -15.67
N SER A 9 -20.85 7.06 -16.67
CA SER A 9 -20.68 6.70 -18.07
C SER A 9 -19.45 7.43 -18.61
N ASN A 10 -18.41 6.69 -18.97
CA ASN A 10 -17.18 7.27 -19.53
C ASN A 10 -17.41 7.64 -21.02
N LYS A 11 -16.56 8.50 -21.59
CA LYS A 11 -16.69 8.98 -22.98
C LYS A 11 -16.63 7.88 -24.05
N THR A 12 -16.22 6.67 -23.70
CA THR A 12 -16.25 5.46 -24.54
C THR A 12 -17.60 4.72 -24.54
N GLY A 13 -18.59 5.19 -23.77
CA GLY A 13 -19.88 4.52 -23.58
C GLY A 13 -19.87 3.43 -22.49
N SER A 14 -18.70 2.98 -22.05
CA SER A 14 -18.57 2.04 -20.93
C SER A 14 -19.14 2.63 -19.64
N LYS A 15 -20.08 1.90 -19.02
CA LYS A 15 -20.58 2.19 -17.67
C LYS A 15 -19.60 1.63 -16.65
N ALA A 16 -19.09 2.48 -15.77
CA ALA A 16 -18.32 2.10 -14.60
C ALA A 16 -19.18 2.28 -13.34
N SER A 17 -19.09 1.33 -12.42
CA SER A 17 -19.64 1.44 -11.06
C SER A 17 -18.51 1.76 -10.10
N ILE A 18 -18.75 2.66 -9.15
CA ILE A 18 -17.91 2.80 -7.95
C ILE A 18 -18.83 2.71 -6.73
N ASP A 19 -18.60 1.69 -5.92
CA ASP A 19 -19.35 1.44 -4.69
C ASP A 19 -18.62 2.06 -3.50
N CYS A 20 -18.98 3.30 -3.18
CA CYS A 20 -18.40 4.05 -2.06
C CYS A 20 -19.07 3.66 -0.73
N VAL A 21 -18.31 3.05 0.18
CA VAL A 21 -18.77 2.69 1.54
C VAL A 21 -18.67 3.91 2.47
N PHE A 22 -19.78 4.63 2.63
CA PHE A 22 -19.83 5.74 3.58
C PHE A 22 -20.09 5.24 5.01
N LYS A 23 -19.13 5.53 5.90
CA LYS A 23 -19.34 5.47 7.35
C LYS A 23 -20.22 6.66 7.76
N SER A 24 -21.21 6.41 8.62
CA SER A 24 -22.22 7.39 9.02
C SER A 24 -21.60 8.55 9.83
N GLY A 25 -21.81 9.79 9.38
CA GLY A 25 -21.40 10.99 10.12
C GLY A 25 -21.47 12.31 9.34
N THR A 26 -21.39 12.28 8.00
CA THR A 26 -21.44 13.48 7.15
C THR A 26 -22.85 13.77 6.66
N SER A 27 -23.46 14.88 7.10
CA SER A 27 -24.64 15.46 6.43
C SER A 27 -24.24 16.03 5.07
N LEU A 28 -25.18 16.09 4.12
CA LEU A 28 -24.98 16.65 2.79
C LEU A 28 -26.21 17.46 2.36
N ASP A 29 -26.16 18.78 2.50
CA ASP A 29 -27.18 19.67 1.99
C ASP A 29 -27.00 19.86 0.47
N VAL A 30 -28.10 19.75 -0.29
CA VAL A 30 -28.08 19.74 -1.76
C VAL A 30 -28.98 20.84 -2.32
N GLN A 31 -28.40 21.80 -3.04
CA GLN A 31 -29.13 22.75 -3.87
C GLN A 31 -28.45 22.95 -5.25
N THR A 32 -29.27 22.77 -6.29
CA THR A 32 -29.22 23.28 -7.68
C THR A 32 -28.03 24.20 -8.08
N GLY A 33 -27.35 24.06 -9.22
CA GLY A 33 -27.59 23.28 -10.46
C GLY A 33 -27.64 24.18 -11.71
N VAL A 34 -27.09 23.76 -12.87
CA VAL A 34 -27.23 24.44 -14.20
C VAL A 34 -26.79 23.52 -15.35
N HIS A 35 -27.24 23.78 -16.58
CA HIS A 35 -27.04 22.96 -17.79
C HIS A 35 -25.79 23.38 -18.61
N PRO A 36 -25.07 22.45 -19.31
CA PRO A 36 -23.82 22.77 -20.02
C PRO A 36 -24.00 23.33 -21.44
N ARG A 37 -22.97 24.03 -21.94
CA ARG A 37 -22.74 24.40 -23.35
C ARG A 37 -21.32 23.99 -23.76
N VAL A 38 -21.15 23.47 -24.98
CA VAL A 38 -19.88 22.92 -25.53
C VAL A 38 -19.26 23.89 -26.56
N LEU A 39 -17.92 23.98 -26.60
CA LEU A 39 -17.12 24.52 -27.72
C LEU A 39 -15.76 23.78 -27.83
N HIS A 40 -15.08 23.97 -28.98
CA HIS A 40 -13.81 23.36 -29.44
C HIS A 40 -12.69 24.43 -29.49
N ASN A 41 -11.38 24.19 -29.74
CA ASN A 41 -10.50 23.04 -30.14
C ASN A 41 -9.04 23.42 -29.74
N THR A 42 -7.92 22.67 -29.88
CA THR A 42 -7.53 21.30 -30.30
C THR A 42 -6.20 20.93 -29.57
N GLU A 43 -5.58 19.78 -29.88
CA GLU A 43 -4.11 19.49 -29.84
C GLU A 43 -3.38 19.50 -28.46
N GLU A 44 -2.20 18.88 -28.28
CA GLU A 44 -1.77 17.51 -28.64
C GLU A 44 -0.62 17.04 -27.69
N ASP A 45 -0.67 15.78 -27.25
CA ASP A 45 0.34 14.98 -26.49
C ASP A 45 0.96 15.48 -25.16
N ARG A 46 1.31 14.51 -24.30
CA ARG A 46 2.03 14.54 -23.01
C ARG A 46 1.37 15.26 -21.81
N SER A 47 1.56 14.62 -20.66
CA SER A 47 1.01 14.97 -19.33
C SER A 47 -0.52 14.97 -19.22
N ILE A 48 -1.10 13.81 -18.87
CA ILE A 48 -2.47 13.75 -18.35
C ILE A 48 -2.45 14.23 -16.89
N VAL A 49 -2.34 15.55 -16.71
CA VAL A 49 -2.89 16.20 -15.51
C VAL A 49 -4.41 16.15 -15.62
N PRO A 50 -5.15 15.69 -14.59
CA PRO A 50 -6.61 15.76 -14.61
C PRO A 50 -7.05 17.22 -14.72
N THR A 51 -7.84 17.56 -15.73
CA THR A 51 -8.39 18.92 -15.90
C THR A 51 -9.16 19.32 -14.64
N GLU A 52 -8.80 20.47 -14.06
CA GLU A 52 -9.43 21.07 -12.88
C GLU A 52 -10.95 21.19 -13.05
N LEU A 53 -11.71 20.26 -12.47
CA LEU A 53 -13.13 20.46 -12.24
C LEU A 53 -13.25 21.36 -11.00
N PHE A 54 -13.33 22.66 -11.22
CA PHE A 54 -13.38 23.67 -10.15
C PHE A 54 -14.68 23.56 -9.34
N ILE A 55 -14.69 22.72 -8.29
CA ILE A 55 -15.74 22.69 -7.27
C ILE A 55 -15.31 23.60 -6.12
N PRO A 56 -16.00 24.73 -5.87
CA PRO A 56 -15.69 25.58 -4.73
C PRO A 56 -15.81 24.80 -3.41
N ASN A 57 -14.71 24.74 -2.66
CA ASN A 57 -14.61 24.21 -1.29
C ASN A 57 -14.84 22.70 -1.05
N PHE A 58 -14.72 21.81 -2.05
CA PHE A 58 -14.78 20.35 -1.79
C PHE A 58 -13.80 19.46 -2.60
N GLN A 59 -12.51 19.82 -2.67
CA GLN A 59 -11.55 19.02 -3.48
C GLN A 59 -10.16 18.72 -2.86
N ALA A 60 -9.94 19.01 -1.57
CA ALA A 60 -8.63 18.78 -0.94
C ALA A 60 -8.40 17.32 -0.44
N ASN A 61 -9.40 16.71 0.22
CA ASN A 61 -9.15 15.52 1.05
C ASN A 61 -9.10 14.20 0.26
N ILE A 62 -10.00 13.99 -0.72
CA ILE A 62 -10.10 12.71 -1.44
C ILE A 62 -8.87 12.48 -2.33
N PHE A 63 -8.44 13.51 -3.05
CA PHE A 63 -7.26 13.44 -3.93
C PHE A 63 -5.98 13.16 -3.12
N CYS A 64 -5.77 13.88 -2.01
CA CYS A 64 -4.63 13.69 -1.11
C CYS A 64 -4.62 12.31 -0.41
N TYR A 65 -5.79 11.75 -0.08
CA TYR A 65 -5.85 10.39 0.43
C TYR A 65 -5.47 9.36 -0.64
N SER A 66 -5.99 9.49 -1.86
CA SER A 66 -5.68 8.58 -2.97
C SER A 66 -4.19 8.59 -3.33
N THR A 67 -3.53 9.75 -3.36
CA THR A 67 -2.08 9.80 -3.60
C THR A 67 -1.28 9.17 -2.46
N LYS A 68 -1.65 9.38 -1.19
CA LYS A 68 -0.98 8.73 -0.05
C LYS A 68 -1.10 7.20 -0.07
N VAL A 69 -2.23 6.65 -0.52
CA VAL A 69 -2.38 5.19 -0.68
C VAL A 69 -1.42 4.66 -1.75
N LYS A 70 -1.39 5.28 -2.94
CA LYS A 70 -0.49 4.88 -4.02
C LYS A 70 1.00 4.97 -3.63
N MET A 71 1.43 6.08 -3.04
CA MET A 71 2.81 6.26 -2.59
C MET A 71 3.24 5.22 -1.54
N ALA A 72 2.31 4.72 -0.72
CA ALA A 72 2.57 3.68 0.27
C ALA A 72 2.64 2.27 -0.36
N GLN A 73 1.80 2.00 -1.36
CA GLN A 73 1.82 0.76 -2.16
C GLN A 73 3.11 0.65 -2.97
N GLU A 74 3.39 1.65 -3.80
CA GLU A 74 4.61 1.76 -4.63
C GLU A 74 5.89 1.66 -3.78
N PHE A 75 5.90 2.23 -2.56
CA PHE A 75 7.03 2.14 -1.64
C PHE A 75 7.31 0.73 -1.12
N VAL A 76 6.28 -0.10 -0.92
CA VAL A 76 6.46 -1.50 -0.49
C VAL A 76 6.85 -2.36 -1.69
N GLU A 77 6.15 -2.21 -2.81
CA GLU A 77 6.38 -3.00 -4.03
C GLU A 77 7.80 -2.78 -4.58
N THR A 78 8.32 -1.55 -4.60
CA THR A 78 9.72 -1.25 -4.99
C THR A 78 10.78 -1.74 -4.00
N LYS A 79 10.38 -2.39 -2.91
CA LYS A 79 11.26 -2.94 -1.86
C LYS A 79 11.19 -4.47 -1.73
N LEU A 80 10.21 -5.11 -2.39
CA LEU A 80 10.20 -6.56 -2.57
C LEU A 80 11.04 -6.92 -3.80
N ARG A 81 11.69 -8.08 -3.77
CA ARG A 81 12.38 -8.70 -4.90
C ARG A 81 12.45 -10.20 -4.65
N GLY A 82 12.15 -11.04 -5.64
CA GLY A 82 12.24 -12.50 -5.53
C GLY A 82 13.55 -13.09 -4.97
N ASP A 83 14.68 -12.38 -4.98
CA ASP A 83 15.99 -12.81 -4.46
C ASP A 83 16.28 -12.37 -3.01
N LYS A 84 15.31 -11.77 -2.30
CA LYS A 84 15.61 -10.94 -1.12
C LYS A 84 14.72 -11.18 0.10
N VAL A 85 15.31 -11.02 1.28
CA VAL A 85 14.59 -10.87 2.56
C VAL A 85 14.41 -9.38 2.88
N THR A 86 13.17 -8.93 3.00
CA THR A 86 12.82 -7.52 3.29
C THR A 86 11.97 -7.43 4.57
N ILE A 87 12.39 -6.60 5.54
CA ILE A 87 11.71 -6.46 6.83
C ILE A 87 11.30 -5.01 7.09
N PHE A 88 9.99 -4.74 7.11
CA PHE A 88 9.43 -3.45 7.51
C PHE A 88 9.24 -3.42 9.03
N LEU A 89 9.87 -2.45 9.71
CA LEU A 89 10.02 -2.44 11.15
C LEU A 89 9.97 -1.04 11.78
N LYS A 90 9.89 -1.00 13.12
CA LYS A 90 10.12 0.20 13.94
C LYS A 90 11.15 -0.15 15.02
N PRO A 91 12.24 0.61 15.22
CA PRO A 91 13.33 0.25 16.13
C PRO A 91 12.93 0.02 17.59
N SER A 92 11.84 0.64 18.06
CA SER A 92 11.31 0.52 19.41
C SER A 92 10.37 -0.67 19.64
N CYS A 93 10.14 -1.52 18.64
CA CYS A 93 9.23 -2.66 18.74
C CYS A 93 9.98 -3.96 19.13
N PRO A 94 9.62 -4.66 20.22
CA PRO A 94 10.34 -5.87 20.66
C PRO A 94 10.29 -7.00 19.63
N TYR A 95 9.14 -7.24 18.99
CA TYR A 95 9.01 -8.24 17.92
C TYR A 95 9.89 -7.93 16.70
N CYS A 96 10.23 -6.66 16.46
CA CYS A 96 11.19 -6.28 15.42
C CYS A 96 12.65 -6.58 15.81
N VAL A 97 12.96 -6.74 17.10
CA VAL A 97 14.26 -7.20 17.58
C VAL A 97 14.37 -8.71 17.37
N THR A 98 13.37 -9.49 17.79
CA THR A 98 13.33 -10.95 17.58
C THR A 98 13.49 -11.33 16.10
N ALA A 99 12.78 -10.65 15.19
CA ALA A 99 12.92 -10.88 13.75
C ALA A 99 14.34 -10.57 13.23
N LYS A 100 15.01 -9.54 13.76
CA LYS A 100 16.41 -9.23 13.44
C LYS A 100 17.36 -10.30 13.96
N GLU A 101 17.18 -10.74 15.20
CA GLU A 101 18.05 -11.72 15.86
C GLU A 101 17.99 -13.07 15.16
N VAL A 102 16.79 -13.56 14.83
CA VAL A 102 16.56 -14.79 14.06
C VAL A 102 17.25 -14.70 12.69
N LEU A 103 16.96 -13.66 11.90
CA LEU A 103 17.53 -13.53 10.55
C LEU A 103 19.04 -13.25 10.55
N SER A 104 19.60 -12.77 11.67
CA SER A 104 21.06 -12.60 11.85
C SER A 104 21.80 -13.91 12.19
N LYS A 105 21.09 -15.01 12.46
CA LYS A 105 21.70 -16.35 12.55
C LYS A 105 22.20 -16.84 11.19
N TYR A 106 21.52 -16.43 10.12
CA TYR A 106 21.74 -16.92 8.77
C TYR A 106 22.80 -16.11 8.02
N LYS A 107 23.68 -16.82 7.30
CA LYS A 107 24.69 -16.20 6.42
C LYS A 107 24.05 -15.84 5.09
N LEU A 108 23.37 -14.70 5.05
CA LEU A 108 22.77 -14.18 3.83
C LEU A 108 23.79 -13.43 2.97
N LYS A 109 23.70 -13.61 1.65
CA LYS A 109 24.52 -12.93 0.65
C LYS A 109 24.36 -11.40 0.76
N ALA A 110 25.43 -10.68 0.46
CA ALA A 110 25.41 -9.22 0.45
C ALA A 110 24.26 -8.67 -0.44
N GLY A 111 23.49 -7.72 0.07
CA GLY A 111 22.34 -7.13 -0.64
C GLY A 111 21.07 -7.99 -0.74
N HIS A 112 21.06 -9.19 -0.15
CA HIS A 112 19.89 -10.09 -0.10
C HIS A 112 19.08 -9.94 1.21
N LEU A 113 19.47 -9.01 2.09
CA LEU A 113 18.75 -8.66 3.32
C LEU A 113 18.59 -7.13 3.39
N GLU A 114 17.38 -6.63 3.64
CA GLU A 114 17.13 -5.20 3.91
C GLU A 114 16.19 -4.99 5.11
N PHE A 115 16.63 -4.12 6.03
CA PHE A 115 15.85 -3.64 7.16
C PHE A 115 15.31 -2.25 6.86
N ILE A 116 13.98 -2.10 6.82
CA ILE A 116 13.29 -0.87 6.44
C ILE A 116 12.61 -0.28 7.67
N ASP A 117 13.23 0.74 8.26
CA ASP A 117 12.57 1.56 9.27
C ASP A 117 11.49 2.42 8.61
N ILE A 118 10.25 2.29 9.09
CA ILE A 118 9.09 3.07 8.61
C ILE A 118 8.70 4.20 9.57
N THR A 119 9.47 4.43 10.64
CA THR A 119 9.21 5.45 11.66
C THR A 119 9.18 6.87 11.06
N GLY A 120 8.30 7.73 11.58
CA GLY A 120 8.20 9.14 11.16
C GLY A 120 7.51 9.41 9.82
N ARG A 121 7.15 8.38 9.04
CA ARG A 121 6.47 8.54 7.75
C ARG A 121 5.09 9.22 7.84
N SER A 122 4.82 10.15 6.92
CA SER A 122 3.58 10.93 6.83
C SER A 122 2.39 10.20 6.17
N ASP A 123 2.64 9.02 5.59
CA ASP A 123 1.68 8.09 5.00
C ASP A 123 1.50 6.81 5.84
N MET A 124 2.02 6.78 7.08
CA MET A 124 2.00 5.62 8.00
C MET A 124 0.65 4.90 8.08
N SER A 125 -0.48 5.61 8.09
CA SER A 125 -1.81 4.95 8.08
C SER A 125 -1.99 4.13 6.82
N SER A 126 -1.81 4.74 5.64
CA SER A 126 -1.97 4.10 4.33
C SER A 126 -1.00 2.92 4.15
N LEU A 127 0.21 3.02 4.68
CA LEU A 127 1.17 1.91 4.71
C LEU A 127 0.70 0.75 5.59
N GLN A 128 0.10 1.02 6.75
CA GLN A 128 -0.50 0.00 7.61
C GLN A 128 -1.85 -0.52 7.09
N ASP A 129 -2.58 0.28 6.31
CA ASP A 129 -3.77 -0.14 5.57
C ASP A 129 -3.34 -1.14 4.48
N TYR A 130 -2.31 -0.84 3.68
CA TYR A 130 -1.79 -1.75 2.66
C TYR A 130 -1.16 -3.03 3.25
N PHE A 131 -0.46 -2.98 4.39
CA PHE A 131 -0.01 -4.21 5.05
C PHE A 131 -1.17 -5.12 5.49
N LEU A 132 -2.33 -4.56 5.83
CA LEU A 132 -3.54 -5.34 6.12
C LEU A 132 -4.12 -5.98 4.85
N GLU A 133 -4.11 -5.25 3.73
CA GLU A 133 -4.55 -5.76 2.42
C GLU A 133 -3.61 -6.87 1.89
N LEU A 134 -2.29 -6.68 1.99
CA LEU A 134 -1.27 -7.57 1.44
C LEU A 134 -0.92 -8.77 2.35
N THR A 135 -1.04 -8.62 3.68
CA THR A 135 -0.51 -9.60 4.66
C THR A 135 -1.50 -10.01 5.76
N GLY A 136 -2.73 -9.49 5.72
CA GLY A 136 -3.75 -9.72 6.75
C GLY A 136 -3.51 -9.00 8.09
N ALA A 137 -2.41 -8.23 8.26
CA ALA A 137 -2.13 -7.51 9.50
C ALA A 137 -1.50 -6.12 9.30
N ARG A 138 -1.97 -5.16 10.11
CA ARG A 138 -1.46 -3.76 10.14
C ARG A 138 -0.10 -3.58 10.83
N THR A 139 0.42 -4.61 11.47
CA THR A 139 1.43 -4.51 12.54
C THR A 139 2.86 -4.74 12.04
N VAL A 140 3.82 -4.05 12.66
CA VAL A 140 5.25 -4.34 12.48
C VAL A 140 5.72 -5.40 13.50
N PRO A 141 6.69 -6.25 13.15
CA PRO A 141 7.31 -6.34 11.83
C PRO A 141 6.38 -6.98 10.79
N ARG A 142 6.61 -6.63 9.52
CA ARG A 142 6.21 -7.44 8.36
C ARG A 142 7.48 -7.93 7.69
N VAL A 143 7.61 -9.25 7.56
CA VAL A 143 8.78 -9.92 6.95
C VAL A 143 8.36 -10.54 5.64
N PHE A 144 9.17 -10.32 4.61
CA PHE A 144 9.00 -10.89 3.29
C PHE A 144 10.23 -11.70 2.91
N ILE A 145 10.01 -12.84 2.24
CA ILE A 145 11.06 -13.66 1.63
C ILE A 145 10.70 -13.77 0.14
N GLY A 146 11.55 -13.22 -0.71
CA GLY A 146 11.18 -12.92 -2.09
C GLY A 146 10.12 -11.81 -2.15
N GLU A 147 8.96 -12.18 -2.66
CA GLU A 147 7.76 -11.33 -2.74
C GLU A 147 6.62 -11.81 -1.82
N GLU A 148 6.80 -12.96 -1.13
CA GLU A 148 5.82 -13.53 -0.21
C GLU A 148 6.00 -13.00 1.22
N CYS A 149 4.90 -12.66 1.90
CA CYS A 149 4.95 -12.28 3.32
C CYS A 149 4.87 -13.51 4.22
N VAL A 150 5.94 -13.75 4.98
CA VAL A 150 6.03 -14.86 5.95
C VAL A 150 5.49 -14.50 7.34
N GLY A 151 5.01 -13.28 7.53
CA GLY A 151 4.37 -12.81 8.75
C GLY A 151 5.19 -11.78 9.52
N GLY A 152 5.23 -11.93 10.85
CA GLY A 152 5.89 -11.06 11.81
C GLY A 152 6.95 -11.76 12.64
N GLY A 153 7.26 -11.20 13.82
CA GLY A 153 8.42 -11.62 14.61
C GLY A 153 8.25 -12.98 15.30
N SER A 154 7.02 -13.35 15.64
CA SER A 154 6.69 -14.68 16.18
C SER A 154 6.65 -15.73 15.06
N ASP A 155 6.03 -15.40 13.93
CA ASP A 155 5.90 -16.30 12.78
C ASP A 155 7.28 -16.67 12.22
N VAL A 156 8.20 -15.71 12.13
CA VAL A 156 9.60 -15.95 11.73
C VAL A 156 10.39 -16.78 12.75
N ALA A 157 10.08 -16.68 14.04
CA ALA A 157 10.69 -17.54 15.06
C ALA A 157 10.16 -18.99 14.96
N GLU A 158 8.87 -19.19 14.68
CA GLU A 158 8.29 -20.53 14.44
C GLU A 158 8.84 -21.18 13.15
N LEU A 159 9.10 -20.39 12.11
CA LEU A 159 9.75 -20.87 10.87
C LEU A 159 11.23 -21.22 11.08
N ASP A 160 11.95 -20.54 11.97
CA ASP A 160 13.31 -20.84 12.40
C ASP A 160 13.36 -22.13 13.24
N GLU A 161 12.50 -22.25 14.26
CA GLU A 161 12.38 -23.44 15.11
C GLU A 161 11.94 -24.69 14.34
N SER A 162 11.12 -24.54 13.29
CA SER A 162 10.69 -25.63 12.40
C SER A 162 11.62 -25.88 11.21
N GLY A 163 12.74 -25.15 11.07
CA GLY A 163 13.72 -25.29 9.98
C GLY A 163 13.28 -24.76 8.61
N LYS A 164 11.97 -24.58 8.38
CA LYS A 164 11.38 -24.08 7.14
C LYS A 164 11.97 -22.74 6.68
N LEU A 165 12.36 -21.88 7.62
CA LEU A 165 13.00 -20.60 7.30
C LEU A 165 14.28 -20.83 6.48
N GLU A 166 15.07 -21.86 6.78
CA GLU A 166 16.25 -22.18 5.99
C GLU A 166 15.86 -22.66 4.58
N GLU A 167 14.86 -23.54 4.46
CA GLU A 167 14.37 -24.03 3.16
C GLU A 167 13.90 -22.87 2.26
N MET A 168 13.17 -21.90 2.82
CA MET A 168 12.74 -20.70 2.09
C MET A 168 13.93 -19.83 1.66
N LEU A 169 14.91 -19.61 2.53
CA LEU A 169 16.13 -18.84 2.23
C LEU A 169 17.07 -19.54 1.23
N GLN A 170 17.08 -20.87 1.21
CA GLN A 170 17.73 -21.68 0.19
C GLN A 170 16.99 -21.56 -1.16
N SER A 171 15.65 -21.60 -1.15
CA SER A 171 14.83 -21.58 -2.39
C SER A 171 14.94 -20.27 -3.18
N ILE A 172 15.01 -19.12 -2.50
CA ILE A 172 15.30 -17.82 -3.14
C ILE A 172 16.80 -17.60 -3.42
N GLY A 173 17.66 -18.58 -3.08
CA GLY A 173 19.10 -18.51 -3.29
C GLY A 173 19.83 -17.46 -2.44
N ALA A 174 19.25 -16.99 -1.33
CA ALA A 174 19.77 -15.87 -0.55
C ALA A 174 20.90 -16.26 0.43
N LEU A 175 21.06 -17.54 0.76
CA LEU A 175 22.17 -18.02 1.61
C LEU A 175 23.52 -18.05 0.87
N GLN A 176 24.61 -17.87 1.63
CA GLN A 176 26.00 -17.81 1.16
C GLN A 176 26.67 -19.19 1.05
#